data_AF-A0A9E5GNN6-F1
#
_entry.id   AF-A0A9E5GNN6-F1
#
_cell.length_a   1.000
_cell.length_b   1.000
_cell.length_c   1.000
_cell.angle_alpha   90.00
_cell.angle_beta   90.00
_cell.angle_gamma   90.00
#
_symmetry.space_group_name_H-M   'P 1'
#
loop_
_entity.id
_entity.type
_entity.pdbx_description
1 polymer ?
#
loop_
_entity_poly.entity_id
_entity_poly.type
_entity_poly.pdbx_seq_one_letter_code
_entity_poly.pdbx_strand_id
1 'polypeptide(L)'
;MLYQHIIRPLLFTAQPERVHEWTMNALKMAQRQASGLALLRSIAGKIPHKPLQVMGLNFDHPVGLAAGLDKQAEAVDAFFALGFSHIEVGT
;
A
#
# COMPACT_ATOMS: atom_id res chain seq x y z
N MET A 1 -0.58 -1.72 -17.50
CA MET A 1 0.23 -2.45 -18.50
C MET A 1 1.46 -3.13 -17.90
N LEU A 2 2.43 -2.39 -17.32
CA LEU A 2 3.66 -2.97 -16.72
C LEU A 2 3.40 -4.03 -15.63
N TYR A 3 2.54 -3.72 -14.66
CA TYR A 3 2.23 -4.64 -13.56
C TYR A 3 1.66 -5.97 -14.08
N GLN A 4 0.69 -5.91 -14.99
CA GLN A 4 -0.02 -7.09 -15.48
C GLN A 4 0.84 -8.01 -16.35
N HIS A 5 1.76 -7.46 -17.14
CA HIS A 5 2.52 -8.23 -18.14
C HIS A 5 3.93 -8.60 -17.69
N ILE A 6 4.50 -7.92 -16.69
CA ILE A 6 5.88 -8.15 -16.24
C ILE A 6 5.91 -8.49 -14.76
N ILE A 7 5.46 -7.57 -13.90
CA ILE A 7 5.61 -7.74 -12.44
C ILE A 7 4.80 -8.94 -11.95
N ARG A 8 3.51 -9.02 -12.30
CA ARG A 8 2.62 -10.09 -11.83
C ARG A 8 3.07 -11.48 -12.30
N PRO A 9 3.39 -11.74 -13.58
CA PRO A 9 3.89 -13.04 -14.00
C PRO A 9 5.16 -13.46 -13.26
N LEU A 10 6.12 -12.54 -13.06
CA LEU A 10 7.36 -12.81 -12.32
C LEU A 10 7.08 -13.15 -10.86
N LEU A 11 6.28 -12.36 -10.16
CA LEU A 11 5.93 -12.64 -8.76
C LEU A 11 5.23 -14.00 -8.60
N PHE A 12 4.39 -14.38 -9.57
CA PHE A 12 3.62 -15.63 -9.50
C PHE A 12 4.47 -16.89 -9.73
N THR A 13 5.76 -16.74 -10.08
CA THR A 13 6.71 -17.85 -10.12
C THR A 13 7.27 -18.23 -8.74
N ALA A 14 7.13 -17.36 -7.73
CA ALA A 14 7.64 -17.59 -6.39
C ALA A 14 6.53 -18.03 -5.42
N GLN A 15 6.94 -18.58 -4.27
CA GLN A 15 6.00 -18.91 -3.20
C GLN A 15 5.30 -17.64 -2.70
N PRO A 16 3.96 -17.66 -2.47
CA PRO A 16 3.20 -16.48 -2.08
C PRO A 16 3.76 -15.76 -0.84
N GLU A 17 4.18 -16.51 0.18
CA GLU A 17 4.73 -15.93 1.41
C GLU A 17 6.03 -15.16 1.16
N ARG A 18 6.91 -15.69 0.30
CA ARG A 18 8.14 -14.99 -0.09
C ARG A 18 7.85 -13.70 -0.83
N VAL A 19 6.86 -13.71 -1.72
CA VAL A 19 6.44 -12.50 -2.45
C VAL A 19 5.90 -11.46 -1.46
N HIS A 20 5.12 -11.91 -0.47
CA HIS A 20 4.61 -11.05 0.58
C HIS A 20 5.76 -10.41 1.38
N GLU A 21 6.70 -11.21 1.90
CA GLU A 21 7.88 -10.73 2.63
C GLU A 21 8.71 -9.74 1.81
N TRP A 22 8.99 -10.04 0.53
CA TRP A 22 9.74 -9.14 -0.34
C TRP A 22 9.02 -7.82 -0.57
N THR A 23 7.70 -7.88 -0.79
CA THR A 23 6.87 -6.69 -0.98
C THR A 23 6.87 -5.84 0.29
N MET A 24 6.65 -6.44 1.46
CA MET A 24 6.66 -5.73 2.75
C MET A 24 8.03 -5.11 3.02
N ASN A 25 9.13 -5.83 2.79
CA ASN A 25 10.48 -5.29 2.96
C ASN A 25 10.78 -4.13 1.99
N ALA A 26 10.30 -4.20 0.75
CA ALA A 26 10.44 -3.11 -0.22
C ALA A 26 9.67 -1.86 0.23
N LEU A 27 8.44 -2.01 0.73
CA LEU A 27 7.63 -0.90 1.24
C LEU A 27 8.25 -0.29 2.51
N LYS A 28 8.70 -1.13 3.45
CA LYS A 28 9.46 -0.71 4.66
C LYS A 28 10.70 0.10 4.30
N MET A 29 11.43 -0.32 3.27
CA MET A 29 12.61 0.41 2.80
C MET A 29 12.21 1.76 2.19
N ALA A 30 11.19 1.77 1.34
CA ALA A 30 10.74 2.97 0.64
C ALA A 30 10.23 4.05 1.59
N GLN A 31 9.48 3.70 2.63
CA GLN A 31 8.94 4.71 3.56
C GLN A 31 9.99 5.40 4.43
N ARG A 32 11.19 4.81 4.59
CA ARG A 32 12.26 5.39 5.42
C ARG A 32 12.81 6.71 4.86
N GLN A 33 12.53 7.02 3.60
CA GLN A 33 13.07 8.21 2.93
C GLN A 33 11.96 8.97 2.20
N ALA A 34 12.04 10.30 2.21
CA ALA A 34 11.09 11.16 1.50
C ALA A 34 11.04 10.87 -0.01
N SER A 35 12.17 10.53 -0.62
CA SER A 35 12.26 10.13 -2.03
C SER A 35 11.50 8.83 -2.31
N GLY A 36 11.55 7.85 -1.40
CA GLY A 36 10.80 6.61 -1.53
C GLY A 36 9.29 6.83 -1.38
N LEU A 37 8.86 7.65 -0.42
CA LEU A 37 7.46 8.07 -0.31
C LEU A 37 6.98 8.84 -1.56
N ALA A 38 7.81 9.71 -2.12
CA ALA A 38 7.50 10.42 -3.36
C ALA A 38 7.35 9.47 -4.56
N LEU A 39 8.19 8.43 -4.65
CA LEU A 39 8.06 7.39 -5.66
C LEU A 39 6.73 6.63 -5.51
N LEU A 40 6.37 6.22 -4.28
CA LEU A 40 5.10 5.53 -4.03
C LEU A 40 3.88 6.38 -4.41
N ARG A 41 3.91 7.68 -4.10
CA ARG A 41 2.86 8.63 -4.53
C ARG A 41 2.77 8.75 -6.05
N SER A 42 3.91 8.74 -6.73
CA SER A 42 3.95 8.73 -8.20
C SER A 42 3.32 7.48 -8.79
N ILE A 43 3.55 6.31 -8.16
CA ILE A 43 2.93 5.04 -8.56
C ILE A 43 1.42 5.06 -8.33
N ALA A 44 0.94 5.61 -7.21
CA ALA A 44 -0.48 5.74 -6.90
C ALA A 44 -1.24 6.59 -7.95
N GLY A 45 -0.56 7.61 -8.48
CA GLY A 45 -1.15 8.54 -9.45
C GLY A 45 -2.20 9.45 -8.82
N LYS A 46 -3.11 9.96 -9.65
CA LYS A 46 -4.15 10.89 -9.19
C LYS A 46 -5.34 10.13 -8.61
N ILE A 47 -5.57 10.30 -7.32
CA ILE A 47 -6.69 9.70 -6.59
C ILE A 47 -7.85 10.70 -6.54
N PRO A 48 -9.07 10.32 -6.93
CA PRO A 48 -10.23 11.18 -6.77
C PRO A 48 -10.51 11.46 -5.29
N HIS A 49 -10.56 12.73 -4.92
CA HIS A 49 -11.00 13.14 -3.59
C HIS A 49 -12.51 12.93 -3.47
N LYS A 50 -12.93 12.06 -2.55
CA LYS A 50 -14.34 11.70 -2.30
C LYS A 50 -14.58 11.57 -0.80
N PRO A 51 -14.51 12.69 -0.06
CA PRO A 51 -14.47 12.66 1.39
C PRO A 51 -15.75 12.08 1.97
N LEU A 52 -15.63 11.35 3.07
CA LEU A 52 -16.75 10.84 3.84
C LEU A 52 -16.43 10.82 5.34
N GLN A 53 -17.49 10.87 6.14
CA GLN A 53 -17.39 10.72 7.58
C GLN A 53 -18.12 9.44 8.02
N VAL A 54 -17.45 8.62 8.83
CA VAL A 54 -18.04 7.39 9.40
C VAL A 54 -17.64 7.31 10.86
N MET A 55 -18.62 7.15 11.76
CA MET A 55 -18.38 7.06 13.21
C MET A 55 -17.54 8.24 13.77
N GLY A 56 -17.68 9.44 13.20
CA GLY A 56 -16.92 10.64 13.59
C GLY A 56 -15.50 10.73 13.00
N LEU A 57 -15.03 9.73 12.26
CA LEU A 57 -13.75 9.75 11.55
C LEU A 57 -13.92 10.28 10.13
N ASN A 58 -12.94 11.06 9.65
CA ASN A 58 -12.92 11.59 8.29
C ASN A 58 -11.98 10.75 7.41
N PHE A 59 -12.42 10.46 6.19
CA PHE A 59 -11.67 9.74 5.18
C PHE A 59 -11.65 10.55 3.89
N ASP A 60 -10.51 10.60 3.21
CA ASP A 60 -10.32 11.32 1.94
C ASP A 60 -11.10 10.65 0.79
N HIS A 61 -11.28 9.31 0.87
CA HIS A 61 -12.09 8.50 -0.04
C HIS A 61 -12.44 7.14 0.61
N PRO A 62 -13.43 6.39 0.09
CA PRO A 62 -13.96 5.20 0.77
C PRO A 62 -13.11 3.93 0.62
N VAL A 63 -11.89 4.02 0.07
CA VAL A 63 -11.04 2.84 -0.19
C VAL A 63 -9.93 2.81 0.85
N GLY A 64 -9.90 1.72 1.61
CA GLY A 64 -8.83 1.43 2.56
C GLY A 64 -8.21 0.07 2.34
N LEU A 65 -7.13 -0.16 3.07
CA LEU A 65 -6.43 -1.43 3.11
C LEU A 65 -6.97 -2.28 4.26
N ALA A 66 -7.41 -3.50 3.95
CA ALA A 66 -7.93 -4.44 4.93
C ALA A 66 -6.82 -5.05 5.81
N ALA A 67 -7.21 -5.56 6.97
CA ALA A 67 -6.34 -6.32 7.86
C ALA A 67 -5.77 -7.58 7.19
N GLY A 68 -4.71 -8.10 7.78
CA GLY A 68 -4.01 -9.30 7.37
C GLY A 68 -2.87 -9.03 6.38
N LEU A 69 -2.83 -7.86 5.73
CA LEU A 69 -1.70 -7.47 4.89
C LEU A 69 -0.52 -6.98 5.73
N ASP A 70 -0.72 -5.96 6.57
CA ASP A 70 0.33 -5.45 7.46
C ASP A 70 0.00 -5.83 8.91
N LYS A 71 0.49 -6.98 9.33
CA LYS A 71 0.19 -7.52 10.67
C LYS A 71 0.92 -6.77 11.77
N GLN A 72 2.11 -6.24 11.50
CA GLN A 72 2.98 -5.62 12.50
C GLN A 72 3.15 -4.10 12.32
N ALA A 73 2.27 -3.45 11.55
CA ALA A 73 2.33 -2.01 11.26
C ALA A 73 3.67 -1.57 10.63
N GLU A 74 4.29 -2.42 9.84
CA GLU A 74 5.65 -2.20 9.39
C GLU A 74 5.74 -1.21 8.22
N ALA A 75 4.69 -1.07 7.43
CA ALA A 75 4.68 -0.34 6.16
C ALA A 75 3.52 0.67 6.02
N VAL A 76 2.95 1.13 7.15
CA VAL A 76 1.76 2.00 7.19
C VAL A 76 1.92 3.26 6.33
N ASP A 77 3.04 3.98 6.46
CA ASP A 77 3.29 5.21 5.70
C ASP A 77 3.43 4.94 4.19
N ALA A 78 4.01 3.79 3.82
CA ALA A 78 4.08 3.36 2.43
C ALA A 78 2.68 3.15 1.83
N PHE A 79 1.76 2.53 2.58
CA PHE A 79 0.40 2.30 2.11
C PHE A 79 -0.41 3.61 2.01
N PHE A 80 -0.25 4.55 2.94
CA PHE A 80 -0.82 5.89 2.78
C PHE A 80 -0.24 6.60 1.55
N ALA A 81 1.08 6.49 1.32
CA ALA A 81 1.71 7.05 0.13
C ALA A 81 1.23 6.39 -1.18
N LEU A 82 0.85 5.11 -1.14
CA LEU A 82 0.20 4.40 -2.24
C LEU A 82 -1.27 4.79 -2.42
N GLY A 83 -1.82 5.63 -1.56
CA GLY A 83 -3.13 6.24 -1.76
C GLY A 83 -4.30 5.58 -1.06
N PHE A 84 -4.07 4.76 -0.05
CA PHE A 84 -5.17 4.30 0.79
C PHE A 84 -5.61 5.41 1.75
N SER A 85 -6.92 5.59 1.93
CA SER A 85 -7.43 6.60 2.86
C SER A 85 -7.42 6.13 4.32
N HIS A 86 -7.41 4.82 4.54
CA HIS A 86 -7.33 4.20 5.85
C HIS A 86 -6.70 2.82 5.72
N ILE A 87 -6.11 2.36 6.83
CA ILE A 87 -5.41 1.08 6.90
C ILE A 87 -5.86 0.39 8.18
N GLU A 88 -6.31 -0.84 8.04
CA GLU A 88 -6.56 -1.74 9.16
C GLU A 88 -5.33 -2.64 9.35
N VAL A 89 -4.70 -2.55 10.52
CA VAL A 89 -3.49 -3.30 10.89
C VAL A 89 -3.87 -4.53 11.71
N GLY A 90 -3.02 -5.56 11.67
CA GLY A 90 -3.20 -6.80 12.42
C GLY A 90 -3.64 -7.95 11.51
N THR A 91 -3.94 -9.14 12.03
CA THR A 91 -3.88 -9.57 13.44
C THR A 91 -2.48 -10.04 13.84
#